data_AF-A0A7W2R662-F1
#
_entry.id   AF-A0A7W2R662-F1
#
_cell.length_a   1.000
_cell.length_b   1.000
_cell.length_c   1.000
_cell.angle_alpha   90.00
_cell.angle_beta   90.00
_cell.angle_gamma   90.00
#
_symmetry.space_group_name_H-M   'P 1'
#
loop_
_entity.id
_entity.type
_entity.pdbx_description
1 polymer ?
#
loop_
_entity_poly.entity_id
_entity_poly.type
_entity_poly.pdbx_seq_one_letter_code
_entity_poly.pdbx_strand_id
1 'polypeptide(L)'
;MTKKENALWMRKLVKEFRDSGRSQKEFASAHGIKESKFHYWRSKLSRPVDVTADKGPSHFVPIEVVPVQEGRTILIRCKNGIEIEIPV
;
A
#
# COMPACT_ATOMS: atom_id res chain seq x y z
N MET A 1 -28.63 -0.87 12.40
CA MET A 1 -27.20 -0.53 12.21
C MET A 1 -27.03 0.14 10.85
N THR A 2 -26.60 1.38 10.83
CA THR A 2 -26.30 2.14 9.60
C THR A 2 -25.04 1.61 8.91
N LYS A 3 -24.86 1.97 7.64
CA LYS A 3 -23.67 1.56 6.86
C LYS A 3 -22.36 2.03 7.52
N LYS A 4 -22.36 3.21 8.14
CA LYS A 4 -21.18 3.77 8.83
C LYS A 4 -20.86 3.00 10.12
N GLU A 5 -21.87 2.68 10.92
CA GLU A 5 -21.70 1.88 12.15
C GLU A 5 -21.19 0.46 11.83
N ASN A 6 -21.69 -0.15 10.75
CA ASN A 6 -21.21 -1.47 10.34
C ASN A 6 -19.73 -1.43 9.92
N ALA A 7 -19.32 -0.38 9.20
CA ALA A 7 -17.93 -0.19 8.81
C ALA A 7 -17.00 0.03 10.01
N LEU A 8 -17.43 0.81 11.00
CA LEU A 8 -16.68 1.03 12.23
C LEU A 8 -16.52 -0.26 13.04
N TRP A 9 -17.62 -1.01 13.20
CA TRP A 9 -17.61 -2.29 13.88
C TRP A 9 -16.64 -3.28 13.21
N MET A 10 -16.65 -3.34 11.88
CA MET A 10 -15.80 -4.27 11.14
C MET A 10 -14.31 -3.86 11.17
N ARG A 11 -13.99 -2.56 11.17
CA ARG A 11 -12.61 -2.10 11.40
C ARG A 11 -12.10 -2.53 12.77
N LYS A 12 -12.95 -2.44 13.80
CA LYS A 12 -12.59 -2.88 15.15
C LYS A 12 -12.26 -4.38 15.16
N LEU A 13 -13.12 -5.20 14.56
CA LEU A 13 -12.90 -6.64 14.47
C LEU A 13 -11.65 -7.04 13.69
N VAL A 14 -11.34 -6.35 12.58
CA VAL A 14 -10.10 -6.61 11.82
C VAL A 14 -8.85 -6.27 12.64
N LYS A 15 -8.92 -5.23 13.48
CA LYS A 15 -7.85 -4.90 14.44
C LYS A 15 -7.71 -5.99 15.50
N GLU A 16 -8.80 -6.39 16.14
CA GLU A 16 -8.82 -7.46 17.15
C GLU A 16 -8.33 -8.80 16.58
N PHE A 17 -8.66 -9.10 15.33
CA PHE A 17 -8.18 -10.30 14.64
C PHE A 17 -6.66 -10.34 14.52
N ARG A 18 -6.03 -9.21 14.16
CA ARG A 18 -4.57 -9.10 14.05
C ARG A 18 -3.88 -9.42 15.37
N ASP A 19 -4.50 -9.05 16.48
CA ASP A 19 -3.96 -9.26 17.82
C ASP A 19 -4.32 -10.66 18.37
N SER A 20 -5.31 -11.35 17.77
CA SER A 20 -5.84 -12.62 18.27
C SER A 20 -5.00 -13.86 17.96
N GLY A 21 -4.17 -13.83 16.90
CA GLY A 21 -3.43 -15.00 16.41
C GLY A 21 -4.28 -16.16 15.88
N ARG A 22 -5.62 -16.02 15.81
CA ARG A 22 -6.55 -17.07 15.36
C ARG A 22 -6.58 -17.17 13.84
N SER A 23 -7.04 -18.31 13.30
CA SER A 23 -7.35 -18.40 11.88
C SER A 23 -8.56 -17.53 11.52
N GLN A 24 -8.64 -17.12 10.26
CA GLN A 24 -9.73 -16.27 9.76
C GLN A 24 -11.11 -16.91 9.96
N LYS A 25 -11.20 -18.23 9.71
CA LYS A 25 -12.43 -19.01 9.84
C LYS A 25 -12.90 -19.06 11.30
N GLU A 26 -11.99 -19.36 12.23
CA GLU A 26 -12.30 -19.41 13.66
C GLU A 26 -12.73 -18.05 14.20
N PHE A 27 -12.01 -16.99 13.82
CA PHE A 27 -12.35 -15.63 14.26
C PHE A 27 -13.71 -15.19 13.70
N ALA A 28 -13.96 -15.40 12.41
CA ALA A 28 -15.24 -15.04 11.79
C ALA A 28 -16.40 -15.82 12.42
N SER A 29 -16.22 -17.13 12.67
CA SER A 29 -17.22 -17.96 13.33
C SER A 29 -17.51 -17.51 14.76
N ALA A 30 -16.47 -17.18 15.54
CA ALA A 30 -16.61 -16.72 16.93
C ALA A 30 -17.39 -15.39 17.04
N HIS A 31 -17.30 -14.54 16.02
CA HIS A 31 -17.99 -13.25 15.96
C HIS A 31 -19.29 -13.28 15.12
N GLY A 32 -19.75 -14.45 14.67
CA GLY A 32 -21.01 -14.60 13.93
C GLY A 32 -20.99 -14.00 12.53
N ILE A 33 -19.83 -13.93 11.89
CA ILE A 33 -19.65 -13.32 10.57
C ILE A 33 -19.30 -14.40 9.56
N LYS A 34 -19.86 -14.30 8.34
CA LYS A 34 -19.44 -15.15 7.23
C LYS A 34 -17.97 -14.91 6.90
N GLU A 35 -17.20 -15.98 6.76
CA GLU A 35 -15.78 -15.91 6.44
C GLU A 35 -15.49 -15.04 5.21
N SER A 36 -16.27 -15.18 4.13
CA SER A 36 -16.12 -14.37 2.91
C SER A 36 -16.32 -12.87 3.15
N LYS A 37 -17.26 -12.50 4.04
CA LYS A 37 -17.49 -11.10 4.42
C LYS A 37 -16.29 -10.57 5.20
N PHE A 38 -15.77 -11.36 6.13
CA PHE A 38 -14.60 -10.97 6.91
C PHE A 38 -13.34 -10.86 6.04
N HIS A 39 -13.14 -11.80 5.10
CA HIS A 39 -12.09 -11.74 4.08
C HIS A 39 -12.13 -10.43 3.27
N TYR A 40 -13.32 -10.06 2.77
CA TYR A 40 -13.50 -8.81 2.03
C TYR A 40 -13.02 -7.60 2.83
N TRP A 41 -13.41 -7.50 4.11
CA TRP A 41 -13.04 -6.37 4.96
C TRP A 41 -11.57 -6.34 5.32
N ARG A 42 -10.95 -7.51 5.56
CA ARG A 42 -9.52 -7.61 5.78
C ARG A 42 -8.73 -7.13 4.55
N SER A 43 -9.10 -7.59 3.35
CA SER A 43 -8.48 -7.15 2.09
C SER A 43 -8.72 -5.66 1.82
N LYS A 44 -9.91 -5.14 2.11
CA LYS A 44 -10.24 -3.72 1.93
C LYS A 44 -9.42 -2.80 2.84
N LEU A 45 -9.12 -3.24 4.07
CA LEU A 45 -8.40 -2.43 5.06
C LEU A 45 -6.88 -2.63 5.01
N SER A 46 -6.38 -3.67 4.35
CA SER A 46 -4.95 -3.88 4.14
C SER A 46 -4.38 -3.09 2.97
N ARG A 47 -5.24 -2.60 2.05
CA ARG A 47 -4.81 -1.75 0.95
C ARG A 47 -4.52 -0.34 1.49
N PRO A 48 -3.36 0.26 1.20
CA PRO A 48 -3.17 1.70 1.42
C PRO A 48 -4.31 2.45 0.71
N VAL A 49 -4.71 3.59 1.26
CA VAL A 49 -5.90 4.35 0.83
C VAL A 49 -5.75 4.94 -0.59
N ASP A 50 -4.61 4.73 -1.24
CA ASP A 50 -4.38 5.03 -2.64
C ASP A 50 -4.65 3.82 -3.54
N VAL A 51 -5.19 4.10 -4.71
CA VAL A 51 -5.72 3.17 -5.71
C VAL A 51 -7.13 2.67 -5.35
N THR A 52 -8.09 3.57 -5.57
CA THR A 52 -9.41 3.19 -6.08
C THR A 52 -9.28 1.97 -6.97
N ALA A 53 -9.91 0.87 -6.55
CA ALA A 53 -10.02 -0.34 -7.35
C ALA A 53 -10.91 -0.03 -8.57
N ASP A 54 -10.31 0.60 -9.57
CA ASP A 54 -10.73 0.42 -10.93
C ASP A 54 -10.45 -1.06 -11.25
N LYS A 55 -11.52 -1.81 -11.55
CA LYS A 55 -11.38 -3.15 -12.10
C LYS A 55 -10.95 -3.03 -13.55
N GLY A 56 -9.80 -2.41 -13.79
CA GLY A 56 -9.14 -2.43 -15.08
C GLY A 56 -8.69 -3.86 -15.41
N PRO A 57 -8.60 -4.22 -16.70
CA PRO A 57 -8.19 -5.55 -17.13
C PRO A 57 -6.82 -5.91 -16.53
N SER A 58 -6.65 -7.19 -16.15
CA SER A 58 -5.53 -7.74 -15.38
C SER A 58 -4.16 -7.74 -16.09
N HIS A 59 -4.00 -6.89 -17.10
CA HIS A 59 -2.81 -6.80 -17.96
C HIS A 59 -2.01 -5.50 -17.75
N PHE A 60 -2.52 -4.56 -16.95
CA PHE A 60 -1.80 -3.34 -16.64
C PHE A 60 -1.01 -3.52 -15.35
N VAL A 61 0.29 -3.73 -15.50
CA VAL A 61 1.24 -3.70 -14.39
C VAL A 61 1.64 -2.24 -14.17
N PRO A 62 1.46 -1.67 -12.97
CA PRO A 62 1.94 -0.33 -12.67
C PRO A 62 3.47 -0.33 -12.77
N ILE A 63 4.01 0.58 -13.59
CA ILE A 63 5.44 0.85 -13.68
C ILE A 63 5.71 2.09 -12.83
N GLU A 64 6.48 1.93 -11.77
CA GLU A 64 6.98 3.06 -10.99
C GLU A 64 8.14 3.71 -11.76
N VAL A 65 7.93 4.93 -12.25
CA VAL A 65 9.00 5.75 -12.81
C VAL A 65 9.73 6.42 -11.65
N VAL A 66 10.84 5.83 -11.23
CA VAL A 66 11.75 6.50 -10.31
C VAL A 66 12.40 7.68 -11.05
N PRO A 67 12.36 8.91 -10.50
CA PRO A 67 13.14 10.00 -11.08
C PRO A 67 14.60 9.57 -11.06
N VAL A 68 15.28 9.71 -12.20
CA VAL A 68 16.73 9.57 -12.27
C VAL A 68 17.29 10.51 -11.21
N GLN A 69 17.89 9.94 -10.17
CA GLN A 69 18.63 10.74 -9.21
C GLN A 69 19.72 11.42 -10.03
N GLU A 70 19.72 12.75 -10.06
CA GLU A 70 20.82 13.50 -10.64
C GLU A 70 22.10 12.97 -9.98
N GLY A 71 22.91 12.25 -10.75
CA GLY A 71 24.21 11.80 -10.31
C GLY A 71 24.98 13.02 -9.82
N ARG A 72 25.70 12.88 -8.71
CA ARG A 72 26.51 13.99 -8.23
C ARG A 72 27.62 14.20 -9.26
N THR A 73 27.75 15.40 -9.79
CA THR A 73 28.84 15.74 -10.70
C THR A 73 29.79 16.70 -10.01
N ILE A 74 31.08 16.41 -10.06
CA ILE A 74 32.12 17.35 -9.65
C ILE A 74 32.47 18.21 -10.87
N LEU A 75 32.38 19.53 -10.70
CA LEU A 75 32.70 20.50 -11.74
C LEU A 75 33.99 21.24 -11.35
N ILE A 76 35.07 21.01 -12.11
CA ILE A 76 36.37 21.63 -11.87
C ILE A 76 36.58 22.72 -12.91
N ARG A 77 36.73 23.97 -12.44
CA ARG A 77 36.99 25.13 -13.29
C ARG A 77 38.44 25.58 -13.16
N CYS A 78 39.20 25.42 -14.23
CA CYS A 78 40.60 25.81 -14.28
C CYS A 78 40.75 27.28 -14.68
N LYS A 79 41.83 27.94 -14.23
CA LYS A 79 42.10 29.36 -14.54
C LYS A 79 42.31 29.64 -16.03
N ASN A 80 42.64 28.62 -16.82
CA ASN A 80 42.80 28.68 -18.26
C ASN A 80 41.46 28.51 -19.04
N GLY A 81 40.33 28.45 -18.34
CA GLY A 81 39.00 28.34 -18.94
C GLY A 81 38.54 26.91 -19.25
N ILE A 82 39.33 25.89 -18.91
CA ILE A 82 38.91 24.50 -19.04
C ILE A 82 37.92 24.14 -17.93
N GLU A 83 36.83 23.47 -18.32
CA GLU A 83 35.81 22.91 -17.43
C GLU A 83 35.85 21.38 -17.54
N ILE A 84 35.92 20.69 -16.39
CA ILE A 84 35.95 19.23 -16.31
C ILE A 84 34.74 18.79 -15.49
N GLU A 85 33.92 17.92 -16.07
CA GLU A 85 32.78 17.28 -15.43
C GLU A 85 33.13 15.82 -15.12
N ILE A 86 33.02 15.43 -13.84
CA ILE A 86 33.28 14.07 -13.38
C ILE A 86 32.00 13.52 -12.72
N PRO A 87 31.37 12.48 -13.28
CA PRO A 87 30.25 11.80 -12.62
C PRO A 87 30.76 11.01 -11.41
N VAL A 88 30.00 11.04 -10.30
CA VAL A 88 30.31 10.34 -9.04
C VAL A 88 29.23 9.33 -8.68
#